data_AF-A0A3G8WZG3-F1
#
_entry.id   AF-A0A3G8WZG3-F1
#
_cell.length_a   1.000
_cell.length_b   1.000
_cell.length_c   1.000
_cell.angle_alpha   90.00
_cell.angle_beta   90.00
_cell.angle_gamma   90.00
#
_symmetry.space_group_name_H-M   'P 1'
#
loop_
_entity.id
_entity.type
_entity.pdbx_description
1 polymer ?
#
loop_
_entity_poly.entity_id
_entity_poly.type
_entity_poly.pdbx_seq_one_letter_code
_entity_poly.pdbx_strand_id
1 'polypeptide(L)'
;MKKIFKINLLVAGALLFILAACSKQDHKFVISTPSPFISNLDIRKLYKGNDVTLTKEEMREATVIAGQVTSDHTGRNLPEGLLFVQNSRKVSATIDSLRGIAINIGASAANYLPGDSVHIRIEGGVLKRLNGVLQITGIPASNVQKVASGINVIMTPVSAVTMLAKPENFEGLFGVVYNSNFEPNIGVERIEGVKTFNEGSGNIQMNVNSTATFKTEFLPYSANVMGLIIPSATGVPQIWPRIKSDFMATSIVVDPSVPLGPNPAIITGYFADPDGTDANYEYIQLMATQDLDFRQKPFSVFTTNNAGASTPTGAPTGGWATGGLRTYKFNITRGTVAKGTFFYVGGYKVIGGTNSTDISQANWVVSKLYNNLPGDDGVGDVTANLLANSGNAAGMAVFATTNVGLNTVPSDVAFYAGTGNAFASGVGYAIVDNDFYKRNNGTSFQPFYRQGTNTDKVGANPEAAQFSYLGGVYNAATKTWTTKRSHKTVAVPKTSPLAVIQEMTGATRVIN
;
A
#
# COMPACT_ATOMS: atom_id res chain seq x y z
N MET A 1 91.88 -39.45 -27.91
CA MET A 1 90.97 -39.91 -26.83
C MET A 1 91.11 -39.13 -25.51
N LYS A 2 92.32 -38.85 -24.99
CA LYS A 2 92.50 -38.14 -23.69
C LYS A 2 91.97 -36.70 -23.59
N LYS A 3 91.88 -35.93 -24.69
CA LYS A 3 91.36 -34.54 -24.68
C LYS A 3 89.82 -34.47 -24.57
N ILE A 4 89.11 -35.34 -25.29
CA ILE A 4 87.64 -35.39 -25.30
C ILE A 4 87.10 -35.85 -23.93
N PHE A 5 87.77 -36.83 -23.30
CA PHE A 5 87.38 -37.30 -21.97
C PHE A 5 87.50 -36.19 -20.90
N LYS A 6 88.53 -35.33 -20.97
CA LYS A 6 88.70 -34.20 -20.04
C LYS A 6 87.63 -33.11 -20.23
N ILE A 7 87.23 -32.84 -21.47
CA ILE A 7 86.16 -31.87 -21.78
C ILE A 7 84.82 -32.38 -21.25
N ASN A 8 84.51 -33.67 -21.46
CA ASN A 8 83.28 -34.26 -20.95
C ASN A 8 83.24 -34.29 -19.41
N LEU A 9 84.39 -34.49 -18.75
CA LEU A 9 84.48 -34.42 -17.29
C LEU A 9 84.26 -33.00 -16.75
N LEU A 10 84.78 -31.98 -17.45
CA LEU A 10 84.58 -30.57 -17.12
C LEU A 10 83.12 -30.14 -17.33
N VAL A 11 82.50 -30.59 -18.41
CA VAL A 11 81.07 -30.33 -18.69
C VAL A 11 80.17 -31.03 -17.67
N ALA A 12 80.45 -32.29 -17.33
CA ALA A 12 79.72 -33.02 -16.30
C ALA A 12 79.89 -32.38 -14.91
N GLY A 13 81.10 -31.93 -14.57
CA GLY A 13 81.37 -31.18 -13.34
C GLY A 13 80.62 -29.85 -13.29
N ALA A 14 80.62 -29.07 -14.37
CA ALA A 14 79.87 -27.82 -14.47
C ALA A 14 78.35 -28.03 -14.32
N LEU A 15 77.80 -29.10 -14.93
CA LEU A 15 76.39 -29.47 -14.77
C LEU A 15 76.04 -29.89 -13.33
N LEU A 16 76.92 -30.60 -12.63
CA LEU A 16 76.76 -30.95 -11.23
C LEU A 16 76.81 -29.72 -10.30
N PHE A 17 77.65 -28.73 -10.60
CA PHE A 17 77.68 -27.47 -9.86
C PHE A 17 76.45 -26.59 -10.13
N ILE A 18 75.89 -26.60 -11.35
CA ILE A 18 74.64 -25.90 -11.66
C ILE A 18 73.44 -26.55 -10.94
N LEU A 19 73.43 -27.88 -10.83
CA LEU A 19 72.38 -28.61 -10.08
C LEU A 19 72.52 -28.44 -8.56
N ALA A 20 73.73 -28.25 -8.04
CA ALA A 20 73.98 -27.98 -6.61
C ALA A 20 73.83 -26.50 -6.22
N ALA A 21 73.94 -25.56 -7.17
CA ALA A 21 73.66 -24.14 -6.96
C ALA A 21 72.17 -23.81 -6.84
N CYS A 22 71.29 -24.79 -7.11
CA CYS A 22 69.91 -24.75 -6.66
C CYS A 22 69.85 -25.11 -5.16
N SER A 23 70.56 -24.34 -4.33
CA SER A 23 70.32 -24.37 -2.89
C SER A 23 68.85 -24.04 -2.69
N LYS A 24 68.16 -24.85 -1.89
CA LYS A 24 66.92 -24.47 -1.18
C LYS A 24 67.19 -23.18 -0.41
N GLN A 25 67.21 -22.04 -1.09
CA GLN A 25 66.77 -20.81 -0.49
C GLN A 25 65.28 -21.00 -0.39
N ASP A 26 64.85 -21.50 0.78
CA ASP A 26 63.48 -21.43 1.23
C ASP A 26 62.98 -20.07 0.79
N HIS A 27 62.01 -20.13 -0.11
CA HIS A 27 61.33 -18.99 -0.66
C HIS A 27 61.06 -18.04 0.50
N LYS A 28 61.80 -16.92 0.53
CA LYS A 28 61.38 -15.75 1.29
C LYS A 28 60.15 -15.21 0.59
N PHE A 29 59.07 -15.98 0.64
CA PHE A 29 57.73 -15.47 0.46
C PHE A 29 57.66 -14.28 1.41
N VAL A 30 57.09 -13.18 0.92
CA VAL A 30 56.66 -12.09 1.78
C VAL A 30 55.98 -12.73 3.00
N ILE A 31 56.59 -12.62 4.19
CA ILE A 31 55.98 -13.06 5.43
C ILE A 31 54.88 -12.04 5.73
N SER A 32 53.79 -12.11 4.97
CA SER A 32 52.60 -11.34 5.21
C SER A 32 51.78 -12.10 6.22
N THR A 33 51.58 -11.53 7.41
CA THR A 33 50.60 -12.04 8.36
C THR A 33 49.21 -11.86 7.73
N PRO A 34 48.43 -12.93 7.51
CA PRO A 34 47.07 -12.80 7.03
C PRO A 34 46.25 -11.87 7.93
N SER A 35 45.35 -11.08 7.33
CA SER A 35 44.45 -10.21 8.09
C SER A 35 43.59 -11.05 9.06
N PRO A 36 43.43 -10.63 10.33
CA PRO A 36 42.57 -11.35 11.26
C PRO A 36 41.07 -11.18 10.94
N PHE A 37 40.72 -10.34 9.96
CA PHE A 37 39.35 -10.01 9.60
C PHE A 37 38.84 -10.83 8.41
N ILE A 38 37.62 -11.35 8.53
CA ILE A 38 36.87 -11.98 7.44
C ILE A 38 35.61 -11.16 7.12
N SER A 39 35.29 -11.04 5.83
CA SER A 39 34.08 -10.35 5.38
C SER A 39 32.85 -11.25 5.50
N ASN A 40 31.68 -10.64 5.64
CA ASN A 40 30.40 -11.36 5.63
C ASN A 40 30.17 -12.07 4.30
N LEU A 41 30.69 -11.54 3.19
CA LEU A 41 30.65 -12.19 1.89
C LEU A 41 31.43 -13.51 1.88
N ASP A 42 32.61 -13.55 2.52
CA ASP A 42 33.48 -14.70 2.50
C ASP A 42 33.08 -15.74 3.56
N ILE A 43 32.68 -15.33 4.76
CA ILE A 43 32.20 -16.26 5.80
C ILE A 43 30.96 -17.03 5.32
N ARG A 44 30.02 -16.37 4.61
CA ARG A 44 28.81 -17.01 4.09
C ARG A 44 29.12 -18.09 3.05
N LYS A 45 30.19 -17.95 2.27
CA LYS A 45 30.62 -18.94 1.27
C LYS A 45 31.14 -20.24 1.88
N LEU A 46 31.53 -20.22 3.16
CA LEU A 46 31.93 -21.43 3.87
C LEU A 46 30.74 -22.39 4.03
N TYR A 47 29.53 -21.84 4.20
CA TYR A 47 28.32 -22.65 4.33
C TYR A 47 27.87 -23.21 2.98
N LYS A 48 28.00 -24.53 2.80
CA LYS A 48 27.60 -25.27 1.59
C LYS A 48 26.47 -26.28 1.85
N GLY A 49 25.59 -25.95 2.80
CA GLY A 49 24.44 -26.79 3.20
C GLY A 49 24.65 -27.64 4.45
N ASN A 50 25.86 -27.68 5.01
CA ASN A 50 26.18 -28.36 6.26
C ASN A 50 26.75 -27.37 7.28
N ASP A 51 26.57 -27.69 8.57
CA ASP A 51 27.13 -26.91 9.68
C ASP A 51 28.67 -26.84 9.56
N VAL A 52 29.24 -25.65 9.78
CA VAL A 52 30.69 -25.43 9.69
C VAL A 52 31.21 -24.89 11.01
N THR A 53 32.11 -25.62 11.65
CA THR A 53 32.86 -25.12 12.80
C THR A 53 33.92 -24.13 12.32
N LEU A 54 33.92 -22.93 12.88
CA LEU A 54 34.76 -21.83 12.46
C LEU A 54 36.14 -21.93 13.12
N THR A 55 37.08 -22.58 12.43
CA THR A 55 38.50 -22.66 12.82
C THR A 55 39.35 -21.69 12.01
N LYS A 56 40.57 -21.41 12.44
CA LYS A 56 41.54 -20.61 11.67
C LYS A 56 41.81 -21.21 10.30
N GLU A 57 41.91 -22.53 10.20
CA GLU A 57 42.14 -23.22 8.93
C GLU A 57 41.02 -22.94 7.92
N GLU A 58 39.76 -23.16 8.34
CA GLU A 58 38.57 -22.91 7.49
C GLU A 58 38.42 -21.43 7.11
N MET A 59 38.79 -20.53 8.02
CA MET A 59 38.71 -19.07 7.83
C MET A 59 39.98 -18.44 7.25
N ARG A 60 41.00 -19.24 6.89
CA ARG A 60 42.30 -18.79 6.36
C ARG A 60 42.99 -17.77 7.29
N GLU A 61 43.18 -18.16 8.54
CA GLU A 61 43.77 -17.40 9.65
C GLU A 61 42.94 -16.22 10.17
N ALA A 62 41.80 -15.90 9.56
CA ALA A 62 40.89 -14.90 10.10
C ALA A 62 40.14 -15.42 11.34
N THR A 63 39.85 -14.54 12.29
CA THR A 63 39.16 -14.88 13.55
C THR A 63 38.10 -13.85 13.95
N VAL A 64 38.03 -12.71 13.25
CA VAL A 64 37.20 -11.57 13.62
C VAL A 64 36.31 -11.15 12.46
N ILE A 65 35.04 -10.85 12.75
CA ILE A 65 34.17 -10.07 11.87
C ILE A 65 34.15 -8.63 12.37
N ALA A 66 34.51 -7.69 11.50
CA ALA A 66 34.26 -6.27 11.73
C ALA A 66 32.99 -5.87 10.97
N GLY A 67 31.99 -5.32 11.67
CA GLY A 67 30.71 -5.01 11.06
C GLY A 67 29.99 -3.85 11.73
N GLN A 68 29.05 -3.27 10.99
CA GLN A 68 28.10 -2.30 11.51
C GLN A 68 26.85 -3.05 11.96
N VAL A 69 26.39 -2.77 13.18
CA VAL A 69 25.15 -3.30 13.74
C VAL A 69 23.97 -2.72 12.99
N THR A 70 23.05 -3.58 12.58
CA THR A 70 21.81 -3.23 11.87
C THR A 70 20.56 -3.63 12.64
N SER A 71 20.66 -4.57 13.58
CA SER A 71 19.56 -4.95 14.45
C SER A 71 19.18 -3.83 15.43
N ASP A 72 17.87 -3.65 15.61
CA ASP A 72 17.28 -2.84 16.67
C ASP A 72 16.27 -3.70 17.42
N HIS A 73 16.54 -4.00 18.68
CA HIS A 73 15.67 -4.84 19.51
C HIS A 73 14.62 -4.04 20.29
N THR A 74 14.65 -2.70 20.24
CA THR A 74 13.74 -1.83 21.00
C THR A 74 12.28 -1.98 20.55
N GLY A 75 12.05 -2.28 19.27
CA GLY A 75 10.71 -2.52 18.73
C GLY A 75 10.19 -3.94 18.94
N ARG A 76 11.00 -4.84 19.52
CA ARG A 76 10.63 -6.24 19.87
C ARG A 76 10.08 -7.08 18.71
N ASN A 77 10.44 -6.73 17.48
CA ASN A 77 10.04 -7.49 16.30
C ASN A 77 11.09 -8.52 15.84
N LEU A 78 12.37 -8.30 16.14
CA LEU A 78 13.44 -9.18 15.71
C LEU A 78 13.53 -10.47 16.54
N PRO A 79 14.09 -11.56 15.98
CA PRO A 79 14.36 -12.76 16.77
C PRO A 79 15.29 -12.47 17.95
N GLU A 80 14.89 -12.90 19.15
CA GLU A 80 15.68 -12.68 20.36
C GLU A 80 17.06 -13.35 20.27
N GLY A 81 18.06 -12.72 20.87
CA GLY A 81 19.41 -13.26 20.97
C GLY A 81 20.30 -13.08 19.75
N LEU A 82 19.75 -12.60 18.62
CA LEU A 82 20.51 -12.40 17.39
C LEU A 82 21.00 -10.96 17.26
N LEU A 83 22.31 -10.79 17.15
CA LEU A 83 22.96 -9.57 16.71
C LEU A 83 23.12 -9.63 15.18
N PHE A 84 22.51 -8.70 14.46
CA PHE A 84 22.71 -8.59 13.02
C PHE A 84 23.76 -7.53 12.71
N VAL A 85 24.76 -7.93 11.93
CA VAL A 85 25.83 -7.03 11.46
C VAL A 85 25.99 -7.13 9.96
N GLN A 86 26.31 -6.01 9.33
CA GLN A 86 26.66 -5.96 7.92
C GLN A 86 28.06 -5.38 7.71
N ASN A 87 28.76 -5.87 6.70
CA ASN A 87 29.98 -5.27 6.21
C ASN A 87 30.09 -5.43 4.70
N SER A 88 30.90 -4.56 4.10
CA SER A 88 31.28 -4.66 2.71
C SER A 88 32.77 -4.94 2.62
N ARG A 89 33.16 -5.63 1.55
CA ARG A 89 34.56 -5.82 1.17
C ARG A 89 34.79 -5.08 -0.14
N LYS A 90 35.78 -4.21 -0.21
CA LYS A 90 36.15 -3.61 -1.50
C LYS A 90 36.79 -4.69 -2.38
N VAL A 91 36.01 -5.29 -3.28
CA VAL A 91 36.49 -6.32 -4.23
C VAL A 91 36.81 -5.66 -5.60
N SER A 92 35.93 -4.79 -6.08
CA SER A 92 36.14 -3.89 -7.22
C SER A 92 35.15 -2.72 -7.12
N ALA A 93 35.22 -1.74 -8.03
CA ALA A 93 34.23 -0.67 -8.12
C ALA A 93 32.83 -1.14 -8.58
N THR A 94 32.72 -2.37 -9.10
CA THR A 94 31.51 -2.89 -9.76
C THR A 94 30.88 -4.09 -9.04
N ILE A 95 31.55 -4.67 -8.06
CA ILE A 95 31.07 -5.84 -7.33
C ILE A 95 30.38 -5.39 -6.04
N ASP A 96 29.08 -5.69 -5.93
CA ASP A 96 28.36 -5.64 -4.66
C ASP A 96 28.84 -6.76 -3.72
N SER A 97 29.39 -6.35 -2.59
CA SER A 97 29.93 -7.22 -1.55
C SER A 97 29.29 -7.01 -0.19
N LEU A 98 28.31 -6.10 -0.07
CA LEU A 98 27.67 -5.80 1.19
C LEU A 98 26.84 -7.02 1.61
N ARG A 99 27.19 -7.66 2.72
CA ARG A 99 26.45 -8.84 3.21
C ARG A 99 26.15 -8.70 4.68
N GLY A 100 24.97 -9.18 5.07
CA GLY A 100 24.56 -9.31 6.46
C GLY A 100 24.90 -10.68 7.01
N ILE A 101 25.04 -10.78 8.33
CA ILE A 101 25.14 -12.05 9.04
C ILE A 101 24.49 -11.91 10.42
N ALA A 102 23.77 -12.95 10.85
CA ALA A 102 23.24 -13.05 12.20
C ALA A 102 24.24 -13.76 13.10
N ILE A 103 24.41 -13.28 14.33
CA ILE A 103 25.30 -13.87 15.32
C ILE A 103 24.52 -14.01 16.61
N ASN A 104 24.39 -15.24 17.09
CA ASN A 104 23.71 -15.52 18.34
C ASN A 104 24.64 -15.26 19.52
N ILE A 105 24.36 -14.21 20.28
CA ILE A 105 25.09 -13.81 21.49
C ILE A 105 24.18 -13.76 22.72
N GLY A 106 22.99 -14.37 22.62
CA GLY A 106 21.96 -14.34 23.65
C GLY A 106 21.42 -12.94 23.93
N ALA A 107 20.80 -12.76 25.10
CA ALA A 107 20.10 -11.52 25.48
C ALA A 107 20.95 -10.24 25.35
N SER A 108 22.27 -10.35 25.37
CA SER A 108 23.19 -9.22 25.17
C SER A 108 23.08 -8.57 23.79
N ALA A 109 22.47 -9.21 22.80
CA ALA A 109 22.19 -8.62 21.49
C ALA A 109 21.41 -7.31 21.58
N ALA A 110 20.53 -7.17 22.58
CA ALA A 110 19.74 -5.95 22.80
C ALA A 110 20.56 -4.75 23.29
N ASN A 111 21.82 -4.94 23.71
CA ASN A 111 22.71 -3.87 24.19
C ASN A 111 23.44 -3.12 23.05
N TYR A 112 23.22 -3.56 21.81
CA TYR A 112 23.81 -2.98 20.61
C TYR A 112 22.72 -2.28 19.80
N LEU A 113 23.04 -1.07 19.34
CA LEU A 113 22.10 -0.23 18.60
C LEU A 113 22.52 -0.14 17.12
N PRO A 114 21.58 0.13 16.20
CA PRO A 114 21.91 0.40 14.81
C PRO A 114 22.97 1.49 14.69
N GLY A 115 24.01 1.24 13.89
CA GLY A 115 25.12 2.17 13.69
C GLY A 115 26.29 2.00 14.66
N ASP A 116 26.18 1.10 15.65
CA ASP A 116 27.35 0.63 16.38
C ASP A 116 28.32 -0.10 15.43
N SER A 117 29.61 0.19 15.53
CA SER A 117 30.66 -0.59 14.88
C SER A 117 31.21 -1.59 15.88
N VAL A 118 31.26 -2.87 15.51
CA VAL A 118 31.68 -3.95 16.38
C VAL A 118 32.75 -4.82 15.73
N HIS A 119 33.67 -5.30 16.56
CA HIS A 119 34.58 -6.40 16.25
C HIS A 119 34.13 -7.64 17.03
N ILE A 120 33.92 -8.75 16.32
CA ILE A 120 33.36 -9.97 16.91
C ILE A 120 34.33 -11.12 16.67
N ARG A 121 34.88 -11.68 17.74
CA ARG A 121 35.70 -12.89 17.65
C ARG A 121 34.79 -14.12 17.46
N ILE A 122 34.94 -14.78 16.31
CA ILE A 122 34.06 -15.86 15.84
C ILE A 122 34.71 -17.25 15.84
N GLU A 123 36.01 -17.34 16.12
CA GLU A 123 36.73 -18.61 16.25
C GLU A 123 36.08 -19.52 17.32
N GLY A 124 35.89 -20.79 16.98
CA GLY A 124 35.21 -21.78 17.81
C GLY A 124 33.67 -21.77 17.69
N GLY A 125 33.08 -20.77 17.03
CA GLY A 125 31.65 -20.74 16.73
C GLY A 125 31.26 -21.75 15.64
N VAL A 126 29.95 -21.93 15.45
CA VAL A 126 29.38 -22.80 14.41
C VAL A 126 28.47 -22.00 13.49
N LEU A 127 28.82 -21.94 12.21
CA LEU A 127 28.01 -21.36 11.14
C LEU A 127 26.98 -22.38 10.66
N LYS A 128 25.70 -22.10 10.87
CA LYS A 128 24.60 -23.02 10.57
C LYS A 128 23.29 -22.30 10.32
N ARG A 129 22.30 -22.98 9.73
CA ARG A 129 20.94 -22.48 9.63
C ARG A 129 20.10 -22.92 10.84
N LEU A 130 19.46 -21.97 11.52
CA LEU A 130 18.38 -22.25 12.48
C LEU A 130 17.17 -21.42 12.11
N ASN A 131 15.98 -22.04 12.09
CA ASN A 131 14.72 -21.40 11.75
C ASN A 131 14.78 -20.60 10.44
N GLY A 132 15.44 -21.17 9.43
CA GLY A 132 15.65 -20.54 8.13
C GLY A 132 16.81 -19.55 8.06
N VAL A 133 17.31 -19.00 9.18
CA VAL A 133 18.34 -17.95 9.22
C VAL A 133 19.75 -18.54 9.29
N LEU A 134 20.63 -18.14 8.37
CA LEU A 134 22.06 -18.43 8.46
C LEU A 134 22.71 -17.57 9.55
N GLN A 135 23.21 -18.24 10.59
CA GLN A 135 23.75 -17.57 11.78
C GLN A 135 25.00 -18.26 12.32
N ILE A 136 25.82 -17.51 13.04
CA ILE A 136 26.95 -18.02 13.81
C ILE A 136 26.49 -18.21 15.26
N THR A 137 26.64 -19.43 15.78
CA THR A 137 26.27 -19.80 17.15
C THR A 137 27.50 -20.12 17.99
N GLY A 138 27.33 -20.20 19.32
CA GLY A 138 28.43 -20.48 20.25
C GLY A 138 29.34 -19.30 20.54
N ILE A 139 28.90 -18.07 20.23
CA ILE A 139 29.68 -16.85 20.45
C ILE A 139 29.22 -16.18 21.76
N PRO A 140 30.06 -16.09 22.81
CA PRO A 140 29.70 -15.38 24.03
C PRO A 140 29.68 -13.87 23.80
N ALA A 141 28.88 -13.13 24.57
CA ALA A 141 28.79 -11.68 24.46
C ALA A 141 30.13 -10.95 24.71
N SER A 142 31.02 -11.53 25.52
CA SER A 142 32.38 -11.02 25.76
C SER A 142 33.28 -11.02 24.53
N ASN A 143 32.92 -11.77 23.48
CA ASN A 143 33.64 -11.75 22.20
C ASN A 143 33.27 -10.56 21.31
N VAL A 144 32.25 -9.78 21.68
CA VAL A 144 31.79 -8.61 20.93
C VAL A 144 32.37 -7.35 21.58
N GLN A 145 33.20 -6.65 20.83
CA GLN A 145 33.76 -5.36 21.22
C GLN A 145 33.11 -4.25 20.41
N LYS A 146 32.45 -3.31 21.09
CA LYS A 146 32.01 -2.05 20.46
C LYS A 146 33.22 -1.14 20.26
N VAL A 147 33.43 -0.71 19.02
CA VAL A 147 34.58 0.12 18.59
C VAL A 147 34.17 1.56 18.34
N ALA A 148 32.95 1.77 17.83
CA ALA A 148 32.37 3.10 17.62
C ALA A 148 30.84 3.02 17.71
N SER A 149 30.18 4.18 17.78
CA SER A 149 28.72 4.33 17.78
C SER A 149 28.31 5.50 16.88
N GLY A 150 27.02 5.54 16.51
CA GLY A 150 26.46 6.63 15.70
C GLY A 150 26.92 6.67 14.24
N ILE A 151 27.42 5.55 13.70
CA ILE A 151 27.76 5.46 12.27
C ILE A 151 26.45 5.35 11.47
N ASN A 152 26.30 6.13 10.41
CA ASN A 152 25.15 6.03 9.51
C ASN A 152 25.00 4.62 8.96
N VAL A 153 23.84 4.01 9.18
CA VAL A 153 23.56 2.65 8.73
C VAL A 153 23.40 2.63 7.22
N ILE A 154 24.18 1.78 6.55
CA ILE A 154 24.04 1.60 5.10
C ILE A 154 22.71 0.89 4.85
N MET A 155 21.84 1.52 4.06
CA MET A 155 20.53 0.99 3.70
C MET A 155 20.54 0.55 2.23
N THR A 156 20.05 -0.65 1.97
CA THR A 156 20.03 -1.23 0.62
C THR A 156 18.63 -1.14 0.02
N PRO A 157 18.42 -0.49 -1.14
CA PRO A 157 17.15 -0.59 -1.86
C PRO A 157 16.92 -2.03 -2.34
N VAL A 158 15.72 -2.55 -2.12
CA VAL A 158 15.33 -3.92 -2.43
C VAL A 158 14.10 -3.91 -3.34
N SER A 159 14.16 -4.67 -4.42
CA SER A 159 13.00 -4.99 -5.28
C SER A 159 12.64 -6.47 -5.15
N ALA A 160 11.38 -6.81 -5.48
CA ALA A 160 10.91 -8.20 -5.44
C ALA A 160 11.74 -9.07 -6.39
N VAL A 161 11.97 -8.59 -7.61
CA VAL A 161 12.77 -9.29 -8.63
C VAL A 161 14.19 -9.58 -8.12
N THR A 162 14.88 -8.58 -7.56
CA THR A 162 16.26 -8.79 -7.10
C THR A 162 16.32 -9.72 -5.89
N MET A 163 15.40 -9.55 -4.93
CA MET A 163 15.40 -10.33 -3.69
C MET A 163 15.02 -11.78 -3.93
N LEU A 164 14.04 -12.04 -4.80
CA LEU A 164 13.60 -13.40 -5.11
C LEU A 164 14.61 -14.14 -6.00
N ALA A 165 15.34 -13.43 -6.87
CA ALA A 165 16.36 -14.05 -7.71
C ALA A 165 17.62 -14.49 -6.94
N LYS A 166 18.02 -13.74 -5.90
CA LYS A 166 19.23 -14.00 -5.10
C LYS A 166 19.03 -13.65 -3.61
N PRO A 167 18.12 -14.35 -2.88
CA PRO A 167 17.76 -14.00 -1.50
C PRO A 167 18.96 -14.03 -0.54
N GLU A 168 19.95 -14.87 -0.81
CA GLU A 168 21.19 -15.00 -0.04
C GLU A 168 22.09 -13.76 -0.08
N ASN A 169 21.91 -12.86 -1.05
CA ASN A 169 22.62 -11.58 -1.09
C ASN A 169 22.05 -10.57 -0.10
N PHE A 170 20.77 -10.72 0.23
CA PHE A 170 20.01 -9.77 1.02
C PHE A 170 19.85 -10.21 2.48
N GLU A 171 19.82 -11.52 2.74
CA GLU A 171 19.66 -12.07 4.09
C GLU A 171 20.62 -11.41 5.11
N GLY A 172 20.03 -10.84 6.17
CA GLY A 172 20.70 -10.16 7.26
C GLY A 172 21.05 -8.68 7.01
N LEU A 173 20.79 -8.14 5.82
CA LEU A 173 21.01 -6.72 5.51
C LEU A 173 19.88 -5.85 6.02
N PHE A 174 20.22 -4.59 6.29
CA PHE A 174 19.23 -3.54 6.44
C PHE A 174 18.82 -3.01 5.06
N GLY A 175 17.55 -3.21 4.71
CA GLY A 175 17.01 -2.85 3.42
C GLY A 175 15.77 -1.97 3.49
N VAL A 176 15.41 -1.40 2.35
CA VAL A 176 14.18 -0.64 2.14
C VAL A 176 13.50 -1.09 0.86
N VAL A 177 12.19 -1.27 0.92
CA VAL A 177 11.32 -1.39 -0.25
C VAL A 177 10.43 -0.17 -0.32
N TYR A 178 10.48 0.53 -1.45
CA TYR A 178 9.70 1.72 -1.71
C TYR A 178 8.39 1.38 -2.40
N ASN A 179 7.36 2.22 -2.22
CA ASN A 179 6.07 2.10 -2.89
C ASN A 179 5.41 0.72 -2.73
N SER A 180 5.53 0.12 -1.54
CA SER A 180 4.93 -1.18 -1.23
C SER A 180 3.40 -1.05 -1.20
N ASN A 181 2.73 -1.60 -2.21
CA ASN A 181 1.27 -1.63 -2.28
C ASN A 181 0.74 -2.89 -1.61
N PHE A 182 -0.12 -2.71 -0.62
CA PHE A 182 -0.81 -3.77 0.09
C PHE A 182 -2.23 -3.90 -0.45
N GLU A 183 -2.83 -5.08 -0.26
CA GLU A 183 -4.27 -5.30 -0.49
C GLU A 183 -4.96 -5.70 0.82
N PRO A 184 -5.19 -4.76 1.76
CA PRO A 184 -5.85 -5.07 3.02
C PRO A 184 -7.26 -5.63 2.83
N ASN A 185 -7.66 -6.46 3.78
CA ASN A 185 -8.97 -7.07 3.85
C ASN A 185 -10.05 -6.03 4.17
N ILE A 186 -11.32 -6.38 3.89
CA ILE A 186 -12.46 -5.61 4.39
C ILE A 186 -12.46 -5.68 5.92
N GLY A 187 -12.70 -4.54 6.56
CA GLY A 187 -12.61 -4.34 8.00
C GLY A 187 -11.35 -3.59 8.41
N VAL A 188 -11.05 -3.65 9.72
CA VAL A 188 -9.87 -3.02 10.32
C VAL A 188 -8.75 -4.03 10.35
N GLU A 189 -7.76 -3.85 9.48
CA GLU A 189 -6.55 -4.66 9.45
C GLU A 189 -5.37 -3.92 10.07
N ARG A 190 -4.56 -4.65 10.85
CA ARG A 190 -3.33 -4.16 11.48
C ARG A 190 -2.13 -4.86 10.85
N ILE A 191 -0.93 -4.31 11.05
CA ILE A 191 0.30 -4.83 10.45
C ILE A 191 0.82 -6.12 11.10
N GLU A 192 0.30 -6.53 12.28
CA GLU A 192 0.65 -7.79 12.94
C GLU A 192 0.52 -9.01 12.00
N GLY A 193 1.51 -9.91 12.09
CA GLY A 193 1.65 -11.11 11.28
C GLY A 193 2.48 -10.89 10.02
N VAL A 194 2.35 -11.83 9.09
CA VAL A 194 2.96 -11.76 7.76
C VAL A 194 2.03 -11.01 6.82
N LYS A 195 2.51 -9.93 6.19
CA LYS A 195 1.77 -9.17 5.18
C LYS A 195 2.47 -9.23 3.84
N THR A 196 1.72 -9.53 2.80
CA THR A 196 2.19 -9.51 1.42
C THR A 196 1.95 -8.13 0.82
N PHE A 197 2.93 -7.62 0.09
CA PHE A 197 2.82 -6.39 -0.68
C PHE A 197 3.53 -6.52 -2.02
N ASN A 198 3.26 -5.58 -2.92
CA ASN A 198 3.84 -5.53 -4.26
C ASN A 198 4.28 -4.10 -4.58
N GLU A 199 5.53 -3.93 -4.98
CA GLU A 199 6.11 -2.62 -5.35
C GLU A 199 6.05 -2.31 -6.86
N GLY A 200 5.59 -3.26 -7.67
CA GLY A 200 5.53 -3.19 -9.14
C GLY A 200 6.25 -4.36 -9.82
N SER A 201 7.32 -4.89 -9.20
CA SER A 201 8.09 -5.99 -9.79
C SER A 201 7.69 -7.40 -9.31
N GLY A 202 6.86 -7.52 -8.28
CA GLY A 202 6.42 -8.81 -7.73
C GLY A 202 6.02 -8.74 -6.26
N ASN A 203 5.58 -9.88 -5.72
CA ASN A 203 5.13 -9.99 -4.34
C ASN A 203 6.29 -10.23 -3.37
N ILE A 204 6.33 -9.47 -2.28
CA ILE A 204 7.25 -9.61 -1.15
C ILE A 204 6.43 -9.73 0.14
N GLN A 205 7.02 -10.32 1.17
CA GLN A 205 6.42 -10.42 2.50
C GLN A 205 7.16 -9.51 3.49
N MET A 206 6.40 -8.84 4.37
CA MET A 206 6.91 -8.32 5.63
C MET A 206 6.43 -9.17 6.80
N ASN A 207 7.19 -9.20 7.89
CA ASN A 207 6.77 -9.84 9.13
C ASN A 207 6.81 -8.88 10.32
N VAL A 208 5.69 -8.84 11.06
CA VAL A 208 5.58 -8.13 12.34
C VAL A 208 5.04 -9.09 13.40
N ASN A 209 5.91 -9.54 14.31
CA ASN A 209 5.59 -10.47 15.37
C ASN A 209 4.60 -9.89 16.39
N SER A 210 3.93 -10.80 17.11
CA SER A 210 2.99 -10.46 18.16
C SER A 210 3.63 -9.81 19.39
N THR A 211 4.96 -9.85 19.51
CA THR A 211 5.74 -9.16 20.54
C THR A 211 6.10 -7.72 20.16
N ALA A 212 5.93 -7.33 18.90
CA ALA A 212 6.34 -6.02 18.42
C ALA A 212 5.51 -4.89 19.05
N THR A 213 6.16 -3.82 19.47
CA THR A 213 5.52 -2.69 20.16
C THR A 213 4.60 -1.86 19.27
N PHE A 214 4.77 -1.99 17.95
CA PHE A 214 4.04 -1.27 16.91
C PHE A 214 3.12 -2.18 16.09
N LYS A 215 2.90 -3.43 16.52
CA LYS A 215 2.04 -4.38 15.80
C LYS A 215 0.60 -3.90 15.59
N THR A 216 0.17 -2.93 16.40
CA THR A 216 -1.18 -2.39 16.37
C THR A 216 -1.39 -1.33 15.30
N GLU A 217 -0.35 -0.85 14.60
CA GLU A 217 -0.53 0.10 13.51
C GLU A 217 -1.47 -0.46 12.43
N PHE A 218 -2.33 0.38 11.86
CA PHE A 218 -3.25 -0.02 10.79
C PHE A 218 -2.47 -0.30 9.50
N LEU A 219 -2.96 -1.24 8.70
CA LEU A 219 -2.37 -1.56 7.41
C LEU A 219 -2.87 -0.56 6.34
N PRO A 220 -2.02 0.35 5.82
CA PRO A 220 -2.35 1.27 4.75
C PRO A 220 -2.49 0.54 3.40
N TYR A 221 -2.94 1.25 2.37
CA TYR A 221 -2.86 0.74 0.99
C TYR A 221 -1.43 0.80 0.44
N SER A 222 -0.65 1.81 0.81
CA SER A 222 0.78 1.88 0.44
C SER A 222 1.65 2.36 1.58
N ALA A 223 2.89 1.87 1.62
CA ALA A 223 3.92 2.29 2.55
C ALA A 223 5.33 2.14 1.96
N ASN A 224 6.31 2.79 2.57
CA ASN A 224 7.71 2.37 2.48
C ASN A 224 8.02 1.45 3.66
N VAL A 225 8.65 0.31 3.38
CA VAL A 225 8.97 -0.71 4.38
C VAL A 225 10.48 -0.85 4.46
N MET A 226 11.04 -0.53 5.62
CA MET A 226 12.45 -0.70 5.97
C MET A 226 12.56 -1.87 6.95
N GLY A 227 13.75 -2.44 7.08
CA GLY A 227 13.96 -3.51 8.05
C GLY A 227 15.11 -4.44 7.72
N LEU A 228 15.26 -5.47 8.55
CA LEU A 228 16.19 -6.55 8.28
C LEU A 228 15.57 -7.58 7.35
N ILE A 229 16.33 -8.08 6.39
CA ILE A 229 15.85 -9.12 5.49
C ILE A 229 16.12 -10.47 6.17
N ILE A 230 15.09 -11.11 6.68
CA ILE A 230 15.18 -12.35 7.44
C ILE A 230 14.27 -13.37 6.77
N PRO A 231 14.79 -14.55 6.37
CA PRO A 231 13.95 -15.59 5.81
C PRO A 231 12.99 -16.15 6.87
N SER A 232 11.81 -16.59 6.44
CA SER A 232 10.91 -17.39 7.25
C SER A 232 11.55 -18.74 7.61
N ALA A 233 10.93 -19.49 8.52
CA ALA A 233 11.36 -20.86 8.84
C ALA A 233 11.37 -21.79 7.62
N THR A 234 10.58 -21.50 6.58
CA THR A 234 10.54 -22.23 5.31
C THR A 234 11.45 -21.65 4.23
N GLY A 235 12.24 -20.62 4.54
CA GLY A 235 13.22 -20.02 3.63
C GLY A 235 12.67 -18.91 2.73
N VAL A 236 11.42 -18.48 2.90
CA VAL A 236 10.86 -17.36 2.13
C VAL A 236 11.49 -16.06 2.60
N PRO A 237 12.13 -15.24 1.75
CA PRO A 237 12.72 -13.97 2.18
C PRO A 237 11.63 -12.99 2.60
N GLN A 238 11.79 -12.39 3.78
CA GLN A 238 10.86 -11.40 4.32
C GLN A 238 11.63 -10.17 4.80
N ILE A 239 11.01 -9.00 4.73
CA ILE A 239 11.52 -7.80 5.40
C ILE A 239 10.90 -7.67 6.80
N TRP A 240 11.72 -7.42 7.81
CA TRP A 240 11.32 -7.33 9.20
C TRP A 240 11.58 -5.90 9.70
N PRO A 241 10.55 -5.02 9.72
CA PRO A 241 10.66 -3.71 10.33
C PRO A 241 11.12 -3.84 11.77
N ARG A 242 12.14 -3.11 12.17
CA ARG A 242 12.72 -3.31 13.51
C ARG A 242 11.92 -2.52 14.56
N ILE A 243 11.44 -1.35 14.16
CA ILE A 243 10.70 -0.36 14.97
C ILE A 243 9.60 0.30 14.13
N LYS A 244 8.71 1.08 14.77
CA LYS A 244 7.61 1.79 14.07
C LYS A 244 8.09 2.63 12.89
N SER A 245 9.20 3.37 13.04
CA SER A 245 9.70 4.26 11.99
C SER A 245 10.23 3.51 10.76
N ASP A 246 10.46 2.21 10.85
CA ASP A 246 10.80 1.38 9.70
C ASP A 246 9.55 1.08 8.82
N PHE A 247 8.34 1.44 9.26
CA PHE A 247 7.11 1.31 8.48
C PHE A 247 6.45 2.69 8.29
N MET A 248 6.52 3.24 7.07
CA MET A 248 6.04 4.58 6.78
C MET A 248 4.91 4.54 5.77
N ALA A 249 3.66 4.71 6.21
CA ALA A 249 2.51 4.81 5.31
C ALA A 249 2.68 5.96 4.31
N THR A 250 2.40 5.69 3.04
CA THR A 250 2.39 6.66 1.94
C THR A 250 0.98 6.93 1.42
N SER A 251 0.02 6.05 1.74
CA SER A 251 -1.40 6.34 1.62
C SER A 251 -1.98 6.86 2.94
N ILE A 252 -3.17 7.46 2.85
CA ILE A 252 -3.96 7.87 4.02
C ILE A 252 -4.20 6.65 4.93
N VAL A 253 -4.11 6.88 6.23
CA VAL A 253 -4.51 5.93 7.28
C VAL A 253 -5.66 6.55 8.06
N VAL A 254 -6.81 5.90 8.02
CA VAL A 254 -8.02 6.37 8.71
C VAL A 254 -8.17 5.65 10.04
N ASP A 255 -8.42 6.43 11.10
CA ASP A 255 -8.73 5.88 12.41
C ASP A 255 -10.20 5.40 12.44
N PRO A 256 -10.44 4.07 12.55
CA PRO A 256 -11.78 3.52 12.55
C PRO A 256 -12.62 3.95 13.75
N SER A 257 -11.98 4.39 14.85
CA SER A 257 -12.66 4.83 16.08
C SER A 257 -13.39 6.15 15.91
N VAL A 258 -13.02 6.98 14.92
CA VAL A 258 -13.69 8.24 14.62
C VAL A 258 -15.09 7.94 14.04
N PRO A 259 -16.18 8.30 14.74
CA PRO A 259 -17.53 8.04 14.24
C PRO A 259 -17.81 8.87 12.99
N LEU A 260 -18.46 8.26 11.98
CA LEU A 260 -18.76 8.95 10.73
C LEU A 260 -19.65 10.19 10.94
N GLY A 261 -20.59 10.11 11.89
CA GLY A 261 -21.59 11.16 12.10
C GLY A 261 -22.52 11.33 10.89
N PRO A 262 -23.30 12.42 10.86
CA PRO A 262 -24.10 12.79 9.69
C PRO A 262 -23.22 13.26 8.52
N ASN A 263 -23.66 12.94 7.31
CA ASN A 263 -23.07 13.33 6.03
C ASN A 263 -21.55 13.10 5.87
N PRO A 264 -21.00 11.91 6.19
CA PRO A 264 -19.57 11.59 5.97
C PRO A 264 -19.10 11.73 4.51
N ALA A 265 -20.02 11.60 3.56
CA ALA A 265 -19.83 11.90 2.15
C ALA A 265 -21.02 12.71 1.61
N ILE A 266 -20.73 13.71 0.78
CA ILE A 266 -21.73 14.61 0.19
C ILE A 266 -21.66 14.57 -1.33
N ILE A 267 -22.80 14.74 -1.99
CA ILE A 267 -22.90 14.80 -3.45
C ILE A 267 -22.57 16.22 -3.91
N THR A 268 -21.63 16.35 -4.84
CA THR A 268 -21.14 17.65 -5.34
C THR A 268 -21.37 17.86 -6.82
N GLY A 269 -21.65 16.82 -7.60
CA GLY A 269 -21.96 16.95 -9.01
C GLY A 269 -22.25 15.61 -9.68
N TYR A 270 -22.67 15.66 -10.94
CA TYR A 270 -23.03 14.50 -11.74
C TYR A 270 -23.01 14.82 -13.24
N PHE A 271 -22.79 13.79 -14.05
CA PHE A 271 -22.81 13.84 -15.51
C PHE A 271 -23.85 12.85 -16.04
N ALA A 272 -25.00 13.37 -16.47
CA ALA A 272 -26.23 12.59 -16.72
C ALA A 272 -26.73 12.63 -18.18
N ASP A 273 -25.92 13.14 -19.10
CA ASP A 273 -26.24 13.18 -20.53
C ASP A 273 -24.95 13.33 -21.37
N PRO A 274 -24.08 12.29 -21.42
CA PRO A 274 -22.87 12.31 -22.23
C PRO A 274 -23.13 12.54 -23.71
N ASP A 275 -22.17 13.13 -24.43
CA ASP A 275 -22.29 13.24 -25.89
C ASP A 275 -22.32 11.84 -26.54
N GLY A 276 -23.40 11.54 -27.26
CA GLY A 276 -23.62 10.28 -27.96
C GLY A 276 -24.49 9.30 -27.17
N THR A 277 -23.88 8.49 -26.31
CA THR A 277 -24.58 7.42 -25.57
C THR A 277 -24.33 7.55 -24.07
N ASP A 278 -25.41 7.37 -23.31
CA ASP A 278 -25.36 7.32 -21.85
C ASP A 278 -24.70 6.03 -21.36
N ALA A 279 -24.82 4.94 -22.12
CA ALA A 279 -24.43 3.61 -21.66
C ALA A 279 -22.96 3.55 -21.24
N ASN A 280 -22.74 3.41 -19.93
CA ASN A 280 -21.45 3.39 -19.24
C ASN A 280 -20.65 4.70 -19.24
N TYR A 281 -21.23 5.86 -19.53
CA TYR A 281 -20.50 7.13 -19.56
C TYR A 281 -20.95 8.16 -18.53
N GLU A 282 -21.94 7.82 -17.70
CA GLU A 282 -22.43 8.65 -16.62
C GLU A 282 -21.66 8.40 -15.32
N TYR A 283 -21.51 9.44 -14.52
CA TYR A 283 -20.81 9.37 -13.24
C TYR A 283 -21.30 10.44 -12.25
N ILE A 284 -21.04 10.18 -10.98
CA ILE A 284 -21.36 11.03 -9.84
C ILE A 284 -20.06 11.46 -9.20
N GLN A 285 -19.96 12.75 -8.89
CA GLN A 285 -18.90 13.33 -8.09
C GLN A 285 -19.38 13.53 -6.66
N LEU A 286 -18.59 13.04 -5.72
CA LEU A 286 -18.81 13.18 -4.30
C LEU A 286 -17.60 13.84 -3.65
N MET A 287 -17.77 14.34 -2.43
CA MET A 287 -16.70 14.86 -1.59
C MET A 287 -16.80 14.28 -0.18
N ALA A 288 -15.66 13.91 0.38
CA ALA A 288 -15.59 13.40 1.75
C ALA A 288 -15.58 14.56 2.76
N THR A 289 -16.33 14.47 3.85
CA THR A 289 -16.36 15.50 4.91
C THR A 289 -15.40 15.19 6.06
N GLN A 290 -14.80 14.00 6.03
CA GLN A 290 -13.68 13.53 6.85
C GLN A 290 -12.87 12.52 6.03
N ASP A 291 -11.72 12.06 6.54
CA ASP A 291 -10.98 10.99 5.86
C ASP A 291 -11.78 9.68 5.91
N LEU A 292 -11.88 8.99 4.78
CA LEU A 292 -12.67 7.77 4.62
C LEU A 292 -11.80 6.60 4.17
N ASP A 293 -12.05 5.43 4.74
CA ASP A 293 -11.54 4.13 4.29
C ASP A 293 -12.72 3.17 4.14
N PHE A 294 -13.07 2.88 2.89
CA PHE A 294 -14.26 2.09 2.58
C PHE A 294 -14.11 0.60 2.91
N ARG A 295 -12.89 0.14 3.22
CA ARG A 295 -12.68 -1.22 3.75
C ARG A 295 -13.17 -1.30 5.19
N GLN A 296 -12.83 -0.30 5.99
CA GLN A 296 -13.20 -0.24 7.39
C GLN A 296 -14.69 0.06 7.55
N LYS A 297 -15.22 0.98 6.75
CA LYS A 297 -16.63 1.37 6.76
C LYS A 297 -17.15 1.40 5.31
N PRO A 298 -17.74 0.30 4.82
CA PRO A 298 -18.29 0.23 3.47
C PRO A 298 -19.43 1.21 3.24
N PHE A 299 -19.47 1.79 2.04
CA PHE A 299 -20.52 2.69 1.59
C PHE A 299 -21.29 2.06 0.44
N SER A 300 -22.41 2.66 0.07
CA SER A 300 -23.05 2.39 -1.21
C SER A 300 -23.57 3.69 -1.83
N VAL A 301 -23.66 3.71 -3.16
CA VAL A 301 -24.28 4.77 -3.93
C VAL A 301 -25.43 4.18 -4.73
N PHE A 302 -26.56 4.87 -4.71
CA PHE A 302 -27.73 4.51 -5.49
C PHE A 302 -28.09 5.64 -6.44
N THR A 303 -28.59 5.25 -7.62
CA THR A 303 -29.27 6.17 -8.54
C THR A 303 -30.72 5.75 -8.73
N THR A 304 -31.55 6.66 -9.24
CA THR A 304 -32.97 6.40 -9.50
C THR A 304 -33.35 6.83 -10.90
N ASN A 305 -34.21 6.03 -11.53
CA ASN A 305 -34.87 6.35 -12.78
C ASN A 305 -36.39 6.19 -12.60
N ASN A 306 -37.11 7.32 -12.62
CA ASN A 306 -38.56 7.36 -12.48
C ASN A 306 -39.26 7.71 -13.80
N ALA A 307 -38.67 7.34 -14.95
CA ALA A 307 -39.39 7.38 -16.23
C ALA A 307 -40.67 6.54 -16.16
N GLY A 308 -41.69 6.91 -16.93
CA GLY A 308 -43.00 6.23 -16.89
C GLY A 308 -42.93 4.74 -17.25
N ALA A 309 -41.94 4.34 -18.06
CA ALA A 309 -41.70 2.97 -18.47
C ALA A 309 -40.79 2.17 -17.51
N SER A 310 -40.20 2.80 -16.49
CA SER A 310 -39.30 2.11 -15.55
C SER A 310 -40.06 1.13 -14.68
N THR A 311 -39.57 -0.10 -14.63
CA THR A 311 -40.13 -1.20 -13.82
C THR A 311 -39.34 -1.39 -12.51
N PRO A 312 -40.00 -1.72 -11.38
CA PRO A 312 -41.46 -1.76 -11.21
C PRO A 312 -42.09 -0.35 -11.35
N THR A 313 -43.33 -0.30 -11.83
CA THR A 313 -44.11 0.94 -11.96
C THR A 313 -44.67 1.38 -10.59
N GLY A 314 -45.19 2.61 -10.49
CA GLY A 314 -45.75 3.14 -9.22
C GLY A 314 -44.72 3.79 -8.29
N ALA A 315 -45.00 3.91 -6.99
CA ALA A 315 -44.02 4.44 -6.04
C ALA A 315 -42.97 3.38 -5.64
N PRO A 316 -41.73 3.75 -5.30
CA PRO A 316 -40.67 2.81 -4.95
C PRO A 316 -40.94 2.18 -3.58
N THR A 317 -41.54 0.99 -3.56
CA THR A 317 -41.95 0.30 -2.31
C THR A 317 -40.76 -0.14 -1.45
N GLY A 318 -39.61 -0.43 -2.06
CA GLY A 318 -38.34 -0.69 -1.37
C GLY A 318 -37.51 0.58 -1.13
N GLY A 319 -38.03 1.76 -1.48
CA GLY A 319 -37.26 3.01 -1.51
C GLY A 319 -36.06 2.90 -2.46
N TRP A 320 -34.88 3.23 -1.95
CA TRP A 320 -33.63 3.07 -2.72
C TRP A 320 -33.29 1.61 -3.05
N ALA A 321 -33.81 0.65 -2.29
CA ALA A 321 -33.57 -0.78 -2.51
C ALA A 321 -34.58 -1.44 -3.48
N THR A 322 -35.37 -0.66 -4.23
CA THR A 322 -36.45 -1.18 -5.08
C THR A 322 -35.96 -2.08 -6.22
N GLY A 323 -34.79 -1.82 -6.78
CA GLY A 323 -34.18 -2.61 -7.86
C GLY A 323 -34.85 -2.41 -9.22
N GLY A 324 -34.70 -3.39 -10.12
CA GLY A 324 -35.21 -3.32 -11.50
C GLY A 324 -34.59 -2.16 -12.29
N LEU A 325 -35.38 -1.54 -13.17
CA LEU A 325 -35.02 -0.30 -13.85
C LEU A 325 -35.25 0.95 -12.99
N ARG A 326 -35.75 0.80 -11.75
CA ARG A 326 -36.05 1.92 -10.85
C ARG A 326 -34.83 2.47 -10.14
N THR A 327 -33.95 1.60 -9.67
CA THR A 327 -32.79 1.99 -8.88
C THR A 327 -31.60 1.11 -9.20
N TYR A 328 -30.41 1.69 -9.26
CA TYR A 328 -29.17 0.96 -9.48
C TYR A 328 -28.19 1.21 -8.34
N LYS A 329 -27.55 0.14 -7.86
CA LYS A 329 -26.65 0.19 -6.70
C LYS A 329 -25.18 -0.06 -7.04
N PHE A 330 -24.31 0.73 -6.43
CA PHE A 330 -22.87 0.50 -6.32
C PHE A 330 -22.47 0.30 -4.87
N ASN A 331 -21.79 -0.80 -4.54
CA ASN A 331 -21.10 -0.98 -3.28
C ASN A 331 -19.69 -0.39 -3.36
N ILE A 332 -19.32 0.40 -2.36
CA ILE A 332 -17.99 0.96 -2.18
C ILE A 332 -17.35 0.26 -0.98
N THR A 333 -16.46 -0.69 -1.25
CA THR A 333 -15.84 -1.55 -0.22
C THR A 333 -14.32 -1.42 -0.14
N ARG A 334 -13.73 -0.60 -1.03
CA ARG A 334 -12.29 -0.34 -1.12
C ARG A 334 -12.03 1.10 -1.52
N GLY A 335 -10.79 1.55 -1.31
CA GLY A 335 -10.34 2.91 -1.57
C GLY A 335 -10.32 3.79 -0.32
N THR A 336 -9.52 4.84 -0.38
CA THR A 336 -9.45 5.88 0.66
C THR A 336 -9.68 7.25 0.02
N VAL A 337 -10.24 8.17 0.80
CA VAL A 337 -10.53 9.54 0.33
C VAL A 337 -10.16 10.51 1.45
N ALA A 338 -9.35 11.53 1.13
CA ALA A 338 -9.06 12.60 2.07
C ALA A 338 -10.26 13.54 2.21
N LYS A 339 -10.45 14.07 3.42
CA LYS A 339 -11.40 15.15 3.69
C LYS A 339 -11.25 16.29 2.68
N GLY A 340 -12.38 16.77 2.15
CA GLY A 340 -12.44 17.90 1.23
C GLY A 340 -12.02 17.57 -0.20
N THR A 341 -11.68 16.31 -0.51
CA THR A 341 -11.30 15.89 -1.86
C THR A 341 -12.44 15.20 -2.59
N PHE A 342 -12.43 15.32 -3.92
CA PHE A 342 -13.41 14.67 -4.78
C PHE A 342 -13.12 13.18 -4.95
N PHE A 343 -14.19 12.40 -5.08
CA PHE A 343 -14.15 11.01 -5.52
C PHE A 343 -15.36 10.66 -6.39
N TYR A 344 -15.25 9.58 -7.17
CA TYR A 344 -16.17 9.30 -8.26
C TYR A 344 -16.72 7.86 -8.24
N VAL A 345 -17.97 7.74 -8.65
CA VAL A 345 -18.68 6.48 -8.90
C VAL A 345 -19.37 6.57 -10.26
N GLY A 346 -19.22 5.56 -11.12
CA GLY A 346 -19.88 5.56 -12.43
C GLY A 346 -19.38 4.46 -13.36
N GLY A 347 -19.52 4.68 -14.66
CA GLY A 347 -19.07 3.78 -15.72
C GLY A 347 -17.58 3.95 -16.06
N TYR A 348 -17.28 4.11 -17.35
CA TYR A 348 -15.95 4.39 -17.86
C TYR A 348 -15.35 5.65 -17.23
N LYS A 349 -14.04 5.63 -17.01
CA LYS A 349 -13.28 6.72 -16.41
C LYS A 349 -12.88 7.76 -17.46
N VAL A 350 -13.85 8.29 -18.20
CA VAL A 350 -13.64 9.29 -19.24
C VAL A 350 -14.50 10.53 -18.99
N ILE A 351 -14.06 11.69 -19.46
CA ILE A 351 -14.62 12.99 -19.06
C ILE A 351 -16.04 13.24 -19.59
N GLY A 352 -16.35 12.81 -20.81
CA GLY A 352 -17.49 13.34 -21.59
C GLY A 352 -18.02 12.41 -22.68
N GLY A 353 -18.06 11.10 -22.43
CA GLY A 353 -18.60 10.11 -23.37
C GLY A 353 -17.56 9.37 -24.22
N THR A 354 -18.02 8.68 -25.26
CA THR A 354 -17.19 7.84 -26.13
C THR A 354 -16.02 8.64 -26.74
N ASN A 355 -14.81 8.07 -26.70
CA ASN A 355 -13.57 8.68 -27.22
C ASN A 355 -13.23 10.04 -26.60
N SER A 356 -13.62 10.29 -25.34
CA SER A 356 -13.24 11.50 -24.60
C SER A 356 -12.00 11.28 -23.72
N THR A 357 -11.44 12.36 -23.19
CA THR A 357 -10.26 12.36 -22.32
C THR A 357 -10.37 11.32 -21.19
N ASP A 358 -9.34 10.49 -21.04
CA ASP A 358 -9.20 9.60 -19.88
C ASP A 358 -9.00 10.41 -18.60
N ILE A 359 -9.77 10.07 -17.58
CA ILE A 359 -9.68 10.63 -16.25
C ILE A 359 -9.45 9.56 -15.18
N SER A 360 -8.74 8.49 -15.55
CA SER A 360 -8.43 7.38 -14.64
C SER A 360 -7.54 7.80 -13.48
N GLN A 361 -6.81 8.92 -13.61
CA GLN A 361 -6.03 9.54 -12.53
C GLN A 361 -6.88 10.17 -11.41
N ALA A 362 -8.18 10.39 -11.62
CA ALA A 362 -9.07 10.86 -10.57
C ALA A 362 -9.33 9.75 -9.52
N ASN A 363 -9.82 10.12 -8.32
CA ASN A 363 -10.12 9.15 -7.29
C ASN A 363 -11.45 8.41 -7.57
N TRP A 364 -11.40 7.37 -8.40
CA TRP A 364 -12.52 6.49 -8.70
C TRP A 364 -12.60 5.37 -7.69
N VAL A 365 -13.57 5.46 -6.77
CA VAL A 365 -13.75 4.45 -5.72
C VAL A 365 -14.54 3.25 -6.23
N VAL A 366 -15.37 3.46 -7.26
CA VAL A 366 -16.06 2.41 -8.03
C VAL A 366 -16.16 2.83 -9.49
N SER A 367 -15.81 1.92 -10.39
CA SER A 367 -16.10 2.02 -11.83
C SER A 367 -16.70 0.69 -12.26
N LYS A 368 -17.97 0.71 -12.67
CA LYS A 368 -18.72 -0.48 -13.09
C LYS A 368 -19.54 -0.14 -14.32
N LEU A 369 -19.41 -1.00 -15.34
CA LEU A 369 -20.14 -0.89 -16.60
C LEU A 369 -21.59 -1.35 -16.40
N TYR A 370 -22.46 -0.44 -15.97
CA TYR A 370 -23.87 -0.67 -15.62
C TYR A 370 -24.77 -1.10 -16.79
N ASN A 371 -24.33 -0.92 -18.03
CA ASN A 371 -24.99 -1.47 -19.22
C ASN A 371 -24.63 -2.95 -19.46
N ASN A 372 -23.67 -3.50 -18.70
CA ASN A 372 -23.19 -4.87 -18.83
C ASN A 372 -23.39 -5.70 -17.56
N LEU A 373 -23.41 -5.03 -16.40
CA LEU A 373 -23.49 -5.67 -15.10
C LEU A 373 -24.70 -5.13 -14.31
N PRO A 374 -25.45 -5.99 -13.61
CA PRO A 374 -26.49 -5.53 -12.72
C PRO A 374 -25.91 -4.77 -11.51
N GLY A 375 -26.78 -4.05 -10.82
CA GLY A 375 -26.43 -3.38 -9.57
C GLY A 375 -26.04 -4.38 -8.48
N ASP A 376 -25.27 -3.90 -7.51
CA ASP A 376 -24.80 -4.76 -6.41
C ASP A 376 -25.95 -5.29 -5.56
N ASP A 377 -25.72 -6.45 -4.94
CA ASP A 377 -26.66 -7.13 -4.05
C ASP A 377 -28.04 -7.40 -4.67
N GLY A 378 -28.09 -7.53 -6.01
CA GLY A 378 -29.32 -7.75 -6.76
C GLY A 378 -30.20 -6.52 -6.91
N VAL A 379 -29.69 -5.32 -6.58
CA VAL A 379 -30.46 -4.07 -6.66
C VAL A 379 -30.11 -3.29 -7.93
N GLY A 380 -30.89 -3.58 -8.97
CA GLY A 380 -30.86 -2.88 -10.25
C GLY A 380 -30.53 -3.80 -11.40
N ASP A 381 -31.33 -3.75 -12.45
CA ASP A 381 -31.05 -4.46 -13.70
C ASP A 381 -29.95 -3.74 -14.48
N VAL A 382 -29.39 -4.40 -15.50
CA VAL A 382 -28.55 -3.71 -16.49
C VAL A 382 -29.33 -2.57 -17.12
N THR A 383 -28.70 -1.41 -17.27
CA THR A 383 -29.36 -0.21 -17.78
C THR A 383 -28.47 0.54 -18.77
N ALA A 384 -29.09 1.14 -19.79
CA ALA A 384 -28.39 2.00 -20.74
C ALA A 384 -28.24 3.46 -20.23
N ASN A 385 -28.96 3.83 -19.16
CA ASN A 385 -28.89 5.16 -18.55
C ASN A 385 -28.98 5.01 -17.01
N LEU A 386 -27.93 5.45 -16.33
CA LEU A 386 -27.74 5.38 -14.88
C LEU A 386 -28.37 6.59 -14.17
N LEU A 387 -28.29 7.77 -14.77
CA LEU A 387 -28.79 9.05 -14.26
C LEU A 387 -29.86 9.58 -15.23
N ALA A 388 -31.12 9.30 -14.91
CA ALA A 388 -32.23 9.56 -15.82
C ALA A 388 -32.42 11.04 -16.19
N ASN A 389 -32.42 11.31 -17.50
CA ASN A 389 -32.71 12.60 -18.13
C ASN A 389 -34.15 12.68 -18.71
N SER A 390 -35.07 11.84 -18.21
CA SER A 390 -36.46 11.72 -18.71
C SER A 390 -37.40 12.91 -18.42
N GLY A 391 -36.93 13.93 -17.69
CA GLY A 391 -37.77 15.01 -17.16
C GLY A 391 -38.58 14.66 -15.90
N ASN A 392 -38.72 13.37 -15.55
CA ASN A 392 -39.25 12.96 -14.24
C ASN A 392 -38.19 13.09 -13.14
N ALA A 393 -38.59 12.97 -11.87
CA ALA A 393 -37.66 12.99 -10.76
C ALA A 393 -36.56 11.93 -10.95
N ALA A 394 -35.31 12.35 -10.88
CA ALA A 394 -34.16 11.47 -10.86
C ALA A 394 -33.23 11.94 -9.75
N GLY A 395 -32.42 11.05 -9.21
CA GLY A 395 -31.64 11.39 -8.04
C GLY A 395 -30.61 10.35 -7.69
N MET A 396 -29.73 10.77 -6.78
CA MET A 396 -28.64 9.97 -6.25
C MET A 396 -28.59 10.08 -4.73
N ALA A 397 -28.21 8.99 -4.09
CA ALA A 397 -27.98 8.94 -2.66
C ALA A 397 -26.72 8.15 -2.34
N VAL A 398 -25.96 8.62 -1.36
CA VAL A 398 -24.81 7.92 -0.81
C VAL A 398 -25.13 7.47 0.61
N PHE A 399 -24.82 6.23 0.95
CA PHE A 399 -25.08 5.62 2.25
C PHE A 399 -23.78 5.18 2.89
N ALA A 400 -23.64 5.43 4.20
CA ALA A 400 -22.53 4.93 5.01
C ALA A 400 -22.74 3.46 5.44
N THR A 401 -23.25 2.65 4.53
CA THR A 401 -23.51 1.22 4.68
C THR A 401 -23.80 0.63 3.30
N THR A 402 -23.55 -0.66 3.12
CA THR A 402 -24.06 -1.41 1.96
C THR A 402 -25.45 -1.97 2.23
N ASN A 403 -25.89 -2.13 3.47
CA ASN A 403 -27.22 -2.64 3.80
C ASN A 403 -28.24 -1.50 3.87
N VAL A 404 -29.03 -1.35 2.80
CA VAL A 404 -30.01 -0.28 2.63
C VAL A 404 -31.40 -0.88 2.50
N GLY A 405 -32.33 -0.40 3.32
CA GLY A 405 -33.76 -0.68 3.22
C GLY A 405 -34.56 0.61 3.08
N LEU A 406 -35.90 0.50 3.15
CA LEU A 406 -36.83 1.60 2.89
C LEU A 406 -36.53 2.88 3.70
N ASN A 407 -36.21 2.74 4.99
CA ASN A 407 -36.00 3.85 5.91
C ASN A 407 -34.52 4.12 6.26
N THR A 408 -33.59 3.46 5.58
CA THR A 408 -32.16 3.72 5.81
C THR A 408 -31.85 5.16 5.44
N VAL A 409 -31.22 5.90 6.35
CA VAL A 409 -30.94 7.32 6.17
C VAL A 409 -29.64 7.45 5.35
N PRO A 410 -29.65 8.13 4.20
CA PRO A 410 -28.44 8.37 3.44
C PRO A 410 -27.48 9.31 4.18
N SER A 411 -26.21 9.22 3.85
CA SER A 411 -25.21 10.26 4.15
C SER A 411 -25.57 11.56 3.42
N ASP A 412 -25.95 11.50 2.15
CA ASP A 412 -26.47 12.66 1.42
C ASP A 412 -27.37 12.21 0.27
N VAL A 413 -28.26 13.10 -0.15
CA VAL A 413 -29.24 12.84 -1.22
C VAL A 413 -29.46 14.10 -2.04
N ALA A 414 -29.57 13.91 -3.36
CA ALA A 414 -29.84 14.98 -4.31
C ALA A 414 -30.81 14.49 -5.40
N PHE A 415 -31.95 15.16 -5.53
CA PHE A 415 -32.90 14.94 -6.63
C PHE A 415 -32.90 16.12 -7.60
N TYR A 416 -33.00 15.84 -8.89
CA TYR A 416 -33.11 16.83 -9.96
C TYR A 416 -34.31 16.53 -10.87
N ALA A 417 -34.50 17.37 -11.89
CA ALA A 417 -35.57 17.28 -12.87
C ALA A 417 -36.98 17.48 -12.28
N GLY A 418 -37.90 16.55 -12.48
CA GLY A 418 -39.33 16.84 -12.32
C GLY A 418 -40.07 15.98 -11.31
N THR A 419 -41.24 15.58 -11.76
CA THR A 419 -42.37 14.99 -11.04
C THR A 419 -42.09 13.59 -10.48
N GLY A 420 -42.30 12.64 -11.38
CA GLY A 420 -42.17 11.21 -11.15
C GLY A 420 -43.12 10.61 -10.11
N ASN A 421 -43.25 9.29 -10.16
CA ASN A 421 -43.86 8.49 -9.08
C ASN A 421 -42.80 8.18 -8.01
N ALA A 422 -42.22 9.22 -7.41
CA ALA A 422 -41.12 9.10 -6.45
C ALA A 422 -41.58 8.82 -5.01
N PHE A 423 -42.89 8.97 -4.74
CA PHE A 423 -43.49 8.86 -3.42
C PHE A 423 -44.97 8.45 -3.49
N ALA A 424 -45.39 7.67 -2.51
CA ALA A 424 -46.79 7.47 -2.13
C ALA A 424 -46.87 7.32 -0.60
N SER A 425 -48.08 7.35 -0.03
CA SER A 425 -48.23 7.22 1.42
C SER A 425 -47.50 6.00 1.97
N GLY A 426 -46.52 6.22 2.85
CA GLY A 426 -45.74 5.19 3.52
C GLY A 426 -44.54 4.63 2.75
N VAL A 427 -44.32 5.03 1.48
CA VAL A 427 -43.21 4.54 0.65
C VAL A 427 -42.59 5.65 -0.21
N GLY A 428 -41.28 5.60 -0.40
CA GLY A 428 -40.57 6.62 -1.16
C GLY A 428 -39.06 6.48 -0.99
N TYR A 429 -38.33 7.39 -1.63
CA TYR A 429 -36.89 7.48 -1.43
C TYR A 429 -36.57 8.20 -0.12
N ALA A 430 -35.93 7.49 0.81
CA ALA A 430 -35.50 8.07 2.09
C ALA A 430 -34.55 9.26 1.88
N ILE A 431 -34.75 10.30 2.68
CA ILE A 431 -33.92 11.51 2.69
C ILE A 431 -33.09 11.62 3.97
N VAL A 432 -32.15 12.55 3.97
CA VAL A 432 -31.40 12.98 5.16
C VAL A 432 -31.66 14.45 5.42
N ASP A 433 -31.42 14.89 6.64
CA ASP A 433 -31.37 16.32 6.95
C ASP A 433 -30.16 16.95 6.25
N ASN A 434 -30.43 17.75 5.21
CA ASN A 434 -29.43 18.52 4.51
C ASN A 434 -29.98 19.93 4.19
N ASP A 435 -29.37 20.63 3.25
CA ASP A 435 -29.71 21.97 2.82
C ASP A 435 -30.99 22.07 1.95
N PHE A 436 -31.48 20.94 1.42
CA PHE A 436 -32.73 20.86 0.65
C PHE A 436 -33.86 20.17 1.41
N TYR A 437 -33.51 19.21 2.26
CA TYR A 437 -34.47 18.27 2.83
C TYR A 437 -34.38 18.25 4.35
N LYS A 438 -35.54 18.07 4.99
CA LYS A 438 -35.70 17.91 6.43
C LYS A 438 -36.63 16.76 6.72
N ARG A 439 -36.18 15.80 7.52
CA ARG A 439 -36.97 14.63 7.94
C ARG A 439 -38.07 15.00 8.93
N ASN A 440 -37.98 16.16 9.57
CA ASN A 440 -39.03 16.69 10.45
C ASN A 440 -39.44 18.10 10.00
N ASN A 441 -40.75 18.35 9.96
CA ASN A 441 -41.33 19.69 9.89
C ASN A 441 -42.18 19.90 11.16
N GLY A 442 -41.62 20.59 12.15
CA GLY A 442 -42.19 20.60 13.49
C GLY A 442 -42.24 19.17 14.06
N THR A 443 -43.42 18.71 14.47
CA THR A 443 -43.66 17.35 14.97
C THR A 443 -43.97 16.33 13.87
N SER A 444 -44.11 16.77 12.61
CA SER A 444 -44.47 15.89 11.50
C SER A 444 -43.23 15.24 10.89
N PHE A 445 -43.15 13.91 10.99
CA PHE A 445 -42.10 13.12 10.36
C PHE A 445 -42.39 12.91 8.87
N GLN A 446 -41.43 13.29 8.03
CA GLN A 446 -41.50 13.27 6.58
C GLN A 446 -40.21 12.68 5.98
N PRO A 447 -39.98 11.35 6.12
CA PRO A 447 -38.72 10.71 5.75
C PRO A 447 -38.45 10.58 4.26
N PHE A 448 -39.43 10.87 3.39
CA PHE A 448 -39.30 10.63 1.96
C PHE A 448 -39.25 11.92 1.12
N TYR A 449 -38.52 11.86 0.02
CA TYR A 449 -38.58 12.89 -1.01
C TYR A 449 -40.01 13.03 -1.53
N ARG A 450 -40.47 14.27 -1.76
CA ARG A 450 -41.86 14.65 -2.09
C ARG A 450 -42.89 14.48 -0.98
N GLN A 451 -42.50 14.01 0.22
CA GLN A 451 -43.40 14.00 1.36
C GLN A 451 -43.39 15.37 2.06
N GLY A 452 -44.58 15.92 2.30
CA GLY A 452 -44.74 17.18 3.03
C GLY A 452 -44.01 18.33 2.33
N THR A 453 -43.04 18.94 3.02
CA THR A 453 -42.28 20.09 2.50
C THR A 453 -41.04 19.70 1.70
N ASN A 454 -40.71 18.41 1.57
CA ASN A 454 -39.51 17.93 0.88
C ASN A 454 -39.70 17.89 -0.65
N THR A 455 -40.12 18.99 -1.26
CA THR A 455 -40.45 19.08 -2.69
C THR A 455 -39.36 19.72 -3.55
N ASP A 456 -38.33 20.29 -2.93
CA ASP A 456 -37.24 20.98 -3.64
C ASP A 456 -36.36 20.00 -4.43
N LYS A 457 -35.74 20.52 -5.50
CA LYS A 457 -34.79 19.80 -6.34
C LYS A 457 -33.50 20.58 -6.45
N VAL A 458 -32.37 19.88 -6.53
CA VAL A 458 -31.06 20.50 -6.64
C VAL A 458 -30.87 21.18 -8.00
N GLY A 459 -31.42 20.63 -9.08
CA GLY A 459 -31.24 21.14 -10.44
C GLY A 459 -32.38 20.79 -11.39
N ALA A 460 -32.32 21.36 -12.60
CA ALA A 460 -33.26 21.08 -13.69
C ALA A 460 -33.00 19.70 -14.34
N ASN A 461 -33.69 19.40 -15.44
CA ASN A 461 -33.31 18.24 -16.26
C ASN A 461 -31.89 18.47 -16.81
N PRO A 462 -31.03 17.43 -16.87
CA PRO A 462 -29.69 17.56 -17.43
C PRO A 462 -29.73 18.05 -18.88
N GLU A 463 -28.71 18.81 -19.27
CA GLU A 463 -28.46 19.20 -20.65
C GLU A 463 -27.30 18.36 -21.22
N ALA A 464 -27.39 18.03 -22.50
CA ALA A 464 -26.39 17.24 -23.20
C ALA A 464 -24.99 17.85 -23.10
N ALA A 465 -24.01 16.98 -22.84
CA ALA A 465 -22.59 17.32 -22.70
C ALA A 465 -22.28 18.40 -21.64
N GLN A 466 -23.12 18.52 -20.60
CA GLN A 466 -22.86 19.40 -19.47
C GLN A 466 -22.71 18.64 -18.14
N PHE A 467 -21.66 18.98 -17.40
CA PHE A 467 -21.50 18.54 -16.02
C PHE A 467 -22.32 19.43 -15.11
N SER A 468 -23.24 18.82 -14.36
CA SER A 468 -23.99 19.48 -13.31
C SER A 468 -23.16 19.49 -12.03
N TYR A 469 -22.86 20.65 -11.50
CA TYR A 469 -22.16 20.78 -10.21
C TYR A 469 -23.00 21.59 -9.22
N LEU A 470 -22.84 21.21 -7.96
CA LEU A 470 -23.51 21.80 -6.83
C LEU A 470 -22.48 22.69 -6.10
N GLY A 471 -22.80 23.97 -5.95
CA GLY A 471 -21.97 24.95 -5.27
C GLY A 471 -22.52 25.29 -3.89
N GLY A 472 -21.74 25.08 -2.83
CA GLY A 472 -22.18 25.32 -1.44
C GLY A 472 -21.01 25.17 -0.46
N VAL A 473 -21.25 25.45 0.81
CA VAL A 473 -20.22 25.35 1.85
C VAL A 473 -20.72 24.47 2.98
N TYR A 474 -20.02 23.36 3.22
CA TYR A 474 -20.29 22.44 4.31
C TYR A 474 -19.25 22.62 5.42
N ASN A 475 -19.71 22.90 6.64
CA ASN A 475 -18.84 22.91 7.81
C ASN A 475 -18.81 21.50 8.42
N ALA A 476 -17.63 20.87 8.40
CA ALA A 476 -17.43 19.51 8.89
C ALA A 476 -17.31 19.42 10.42
N ALA A 477 -17.02 20.52 11.13
CA ALA A 477 -17.02 20.55 12.59
C ALA A 477 -18.44 20.57 13.16
N THR A 478 -19.30 21.47 12.64
CA THR A 478 -20.71 21.58 13.05
C THR A 478 -21.62 20.61 12.33
N LYS A 479 -21.13 19.99 11.24
CA LYS A 479 -21.86 19.03 10.39
C LYS A 479 -23.11 19.63 9.76
N THR A 480 -22.96 20.84 9.22
CA THR A 480 -24.05 21.62 8.65
C THR A 480 -23.62 22.33 7.38
N TRP A 481 -24.54 22.48 6.44
CA TRP A 481 -24.39 23.42 5.33
C TRP A 481 -24.51 24.86 5.85
N THR A 482 -23.44 25.63 5.76
CA THR A 482 -23.42 27.08 6.08
C THR A 482 -23.86 27.91 4.88
N THR A 483 -23.75 27.35 3.67
CA THR A 483 -24.32 27.89 2.44
C THR A 483 -25.03 26.75 1.71
N LYS A 484 -26.33 26.91 1.44
CA LYS A 484 -27.14 25.96 0.66
C LYS A 484 -26.50 25.74 -0.72
N ARG A 485 -26.55 24.50 -1.22
CA ARG A 485 -26.06 24.18 -2.55
C ARG A 485 -26.92 24.86 -3.61
N SER A 486 -26.26 25.45 -4.61
CA SER A 486 -26.85 25.96 -5.84
C SER A 486 -26.38 25.12 -7.02
N HIS A 487 -27.29 24.69 -7.89
CA HIS A 487 -26.93 24.02 -9.14
C HIS A 487 -26.42 25.00 -10.18
N LYS A 488 -25.38 24.55 -10.89
CA LYS A 488 -24.78 25.21 -12.04
C LYS A 488 -24.33 24.13 -13.01
N THR A 489 -24.07 24.52 -14.25
CA THR A 489 -23.52 23.63 -15.26
C THR A 489 -22.22 24.17 -15.84
N VAL A 490 -21.39 23.26 -16.34
CA VAL A 490 -20.21 23.57 -17.14
C VAL A 490 -20.19 22.64 -18.34
N ALA A 491 -19.90 23.18 -19.53
CA ALA A 491 -19.78 22.38 -20.74
C ALA A 491 -18.55 21.47 -20.65
N VAL A 492 -18.71 20.22 -21.12
CA VAL A 492 -17.66 19.21 -21.11
C VAL A 492 -17.44 18.66 -22.52
N PRO A 493 -16.76 19.40 -23.41
CA PRO A 493 -16.28 18.86 -24.68
C PRO A 493 -15.40 17.61 -24.49
N LYS A 494 -15.33 16.74 -25.50
CA LYS A 494 -14.58 15.47 -25.44
C LYS A 494 -13.11 15.61 -25.06
N THR A 495 -12.48 16.75 -25.37
CA THR A 495 -11.07 17.04 -25.06
C THR A 495 -10.88 17.75 -23.71
N SER A 496 -11.93 17.93 -22.92
CA SER A 496 -11.84 18.62 -21.64
C SER A 496 -10.87 17.93 -20.70
N PRO A 497 -10.00 18.69 -20.00
CA PRO A 497 -9.20 18.12 -18.92
C PRO A 497 -10.07 17.89 -17.68
N LEU A 498 -9.60 17.03 -16.77
CA LEU A 498 -10.26 16.77 -15.48
C LEU A 498 -10.53 18.06 -14.68
N ALA A 499 -9.66 19.07 -14.79
CA ALA A 499 -9.79 20.34 -14.09
C ALA A 499 -11.13 21.04 -14.36
N VAL A 500 -11.76 20.85 -15.53
CA VAL A 500 -13.07 21.43 -15.87
C VAL A 500 -14.15 21.05 -14.87
N ILE A 501 -14.08 19.85 -14.27
CA ILE A 501 -15.06 19.35 -13.30
C ILE A 501 -14.53 19.33 -11.86
N GLN A 502 -13.33 19.85 -11.60
CA GLN A 502 -12.74 19.88 -10.25
C GLN A 502 -12.39 21.30 -9.78
N GLU A 503 -12.11 22.22 -10.69
CA GLU A 503 -11.68 23.58 -10.39
C GLU A 503 -12.75 24.63 -10.76
N MET A 504 -14.01 24.20 -10.79
CA MET A 504 -15.13 25.08 -11.13
C MET A 504 -15.28 26.19 -10.09
N THR A 505 -15.47 27.41 -10.57
CA THR A 505 -15.70 28.56 -9.69
C THR A 505 -17.02 28.36 -8.92
N GLY A 506 -16.91 28.31 -7.60
CA GLY A 506 -18.04 28.06 -6.72
C GLY A 506 -18.47 26.59 -6.64
N ALA A 507 -17.57 25.65 -6.93
CA ALA A 507 -17.76 24.24 -6.54
C ALA A 507 -17.99 24.11 -5.03
N THR A 508 -18.61 23.00 -4.60
CA THR A 508 -18.78 22.69 -3.17
C THR A 508 -17.44 22.71 -2.44
N ARG A 509 -17.43 23.29 -1.24
CA ARG A 509 -16.27 23.34 -0.34
C ARG A 509 -16.61 22.75 1.02
N VAL A 510 -15.66 22.02 1.59
CA VAL A 510 -15.69 21.59 2.99
C VAL A 510 -14.76 22.50 3.81
N ILE A 511 -15.28 23.06 4.90
CA ILE A 511 -14.54 23.88 5.87
C ILE A 511 -14.59 23.24 7.27
N ASN A 512 -13.84 23.80 8.21
CA ASN A 512 -13.92 23.48 9.64
C ASN A 512 -14.65 24.58 10.40
#